data_AF-A0A8H5WIY2-F1
#
_entry.id   AF-A0A8H5WIY2-F1
#
_cell.length_a   1.000
_cell.length_b   1.000
_cell.length_c   1.000
_cell.angle_alpha   90.00
_cell.angle_beta   90.00
_cell.angle_gamma   90.00
#
_symmetry.space_group_name_H-M   'P 1'
#
loop_
_entity.id
_entity.type
_entity.pdbx_description
1 polymer ?
#
loop_
_entity_poly.entity_id
_entity_poly.type
_entity_poly.pdbx_seq_one_letter_code
_entity_poly.pdbx_strand_id
1 'polypeptide(L)'
;MNDTQQKSWKLPGGIQPHSCQSCRRFVIFPEGETKPRIESWRTFTLQQVCEFANSDCKMFHILLSNLCESKNNDSDFLDKNILAICKSAYHRQLQLFYPLRPRITKALKEHILELSWSADDSKSYLMLEWKRENSTFALKEDSMTLFALGGDFYYPPVVLVEILTYLRCMLYLKETNSYQPASYAALSYCWGDAGQNTFTTTNETLTMREQGFDVSQLPETLRHAVEVARALDIRHLWVDALCIIQDCPEDKNQEIAKMWQIYQNASVVISAATASHSDQGFLHERDLSSCYLDTWAIPWHEVDNENNTVSDTVFCALGEIRRIKEEPTDLRAWTLQETKLGNRVLRFGSSQMVWRCAQGFEVDGGSNEQDESDEYSSIDEVAMFYEWKDDVKEFTTRSISKAEDRLPAFAAIAANYAKRYNIDSSQYVAGLWLPWIAPGLLWYVQELNDKPTCPALPPGQSGSPTWSWHLARSGISWSNISYQGHINPFEIDIPDCHVELWDKNVEYGRVRKGSLKVVGALLKIFMFGNCPIHVIPNGSAISVPIQIKWDKDGVTYEKELYCLKVRKVGLFVPEGIVLETTGGNVFRRVGYFHPDNQGGRPLSHPIWLNRQSISIE
;
A
#
# COMPACT_ATOMS: atom_id res chain seq x y z
N MET A 1 -13.49 1.05 -70.59
CA MET A 1 -14.75 0.97 -69.83
C MET A 1 -14.37 0.61 -68.40
N ASN A 2 -14.52 1.40 -67.36
CA ASN A 2 -14.80 2.82 -67.18
C ASN A 2 -14.29 3.18 -65.79
N ASP A 3 -13.93 4.45 -65.64
CA ASP A 3 -13.38 5.08 -64.45
C ASP A 3 -14.33 5.11 -63.24
N THR A 4 -13.68 4.97 -62.08
CA THR A 4 -13.92 5.58 -60.77
C THR A 4 -14.87 6.79 -60.70
N GLN A 5 -15.74 6.80 -59.66
CA GLN A 5 -15.79 7.86 -58.63
C GLN A 5 -16.77 7.48 -57.50
N GLN A 6 -16.23 7.12 -56.32
CA GLN A 6 -16.98 7.19 -55.05
C GLN A 6 -16.97 8.65 -54.58
N LYS A 7 -18.15 9.26 -54.51
CA LYS A 7 -18.33 10.64 -54.07
C LYS A 7 -18.06 10.77 -52.57
N SER A 8 -17.11 11.62 -52.24
CA SER A 8 -16.87 12.17 -50.91
C SER A 8 -18.01 13.10 -50.50
N TRP A 9 -18.40 13.05 -49.23
CA TRP A 9 -19.15 14.12 -48.59
C TRP A 9 -18.26 14.70 -47.49
N LYS A 10 -17.68 15.88 -47.77
CA LYS A 10 -17.03 16.74 -46.78
C LYS A 10 -18.01 17.85 -46.42
N LEU A 11 -18.34 17.97 -45.14
CA LEU A 11 -18.89 19.20 -44.55
C LEU A 11 -17.74 20.01 -43.91
N PRO A 12 -17.87 21.34 -43.77
CA PRO A 12 -16.81 22.19 -43.22
C PRO A 12 -16.61 21.88 -41.73
N GLY A 13 -15.37 21.63 -41.29
CA GLY A 13 -15.03 21.50 -39.86
C GLY A 13 -14.59 20.12 -39.35
N GLY A 14 -14.74 19.03 -40.10
CA GLY A 14 -13.97 17.80 -39.88
C GLY A 14 -14.23 16.97 -38.60
N ILE A 15 -15.42 17.03 -37.98
CA ILE A 15 -15.76 16.23 -36.78
C ILE A 15 -16.37 14.86 -37.17
N GLN A 16 -15.83 13.76 -36.63
CA GLN A 16 -16.46 12.42 -36.67
C GLN A 16 -17.02 12.01 -35.30
N PRO A 17 -18.22 11.39 -35.22
CA PRO A 17 -18.79 10.92 -33.95
C PRO A 17 -18.21 9.58 -33.49
N HIS A 18 -17.76 9.49 -32.23
CA HIS A 18 -17.43 8.22 -31.56
C HIS A 18 -18.50 7.87 -30.50
N SER A 19 -19.03 6.65 -30.56
CA SER A 19 -19.95 6.11 -29.54
C SER A 19 -19.19 5.50 -28.36
N CYS A 20 -19.44 5.95 -27.13
CA CYS A 20 -18.98 5.26 -25.92
C CYS A 20 -19.77 3.95 -25.71
N GLN A 21 -19.08 2.82 -25.67
CA GLN A 21 -19.70 1.50 -25.49
C GLN A 21 -20.33 1.31 -24.10
N SER A 22 -19.85 2.02 -23.08
CA SER A 22 -20.33 1.89 -21.69
C SER A 22 -21.60 2.67 -21.39
N CYS A 23 -21.85 3.81 -22.05
CA CYS A 23 -23.07 4.62 -21.83
C CYS A 23 -24.08 4.55 -22.99
N ARG A 24 -23.73 3.91 -24.11
CA ARG A 24 -24.59 3.67 -25.29
C ARG A 24 -25.35 4.88 -25.88
N ARG A 25 -24.90 6.15 -25.72
CA ARG A 25 -25.04 7.29 -26.71
C ARG A 25 -24.60 8.68 -26.19
N PHE A 26 -24.23 9.53 -27.19
CA PHE A 26 -24.06 11.01 -27.30
C PHE A 26 -22.68 11.67 -27.18
N VAL A 27 -22.30 12.36 -28.28
CA VAL A 27 -21.49 13.59 -28.36
C VAL A 27 -22.09 14.44 -29.50
N ILE A 28 -22.52 15.67 -29.24
CA ILE A 28 -22.89 16.69 -30.27
C ILE A 28 -22.44 18.07 -29.78
N PHE A 29 -21.86 18.89 -30.69
CA PHE A 29 -21.70 20.35 -30.54
C PHE A 29 -22.61 21.09 -31.54
N PRO A 30 -23.01 22.35 -31.27
CA PRO A 30 -24.15 22.99 -31.94
C PRO A 30 -23.75 23.79 -33.19
N GLU A 31 -24.69 23.90 -34.14
CA GLU A 31 -24.95 25.14 -34.89
C GLU A 31 -26.39 25.15 -35.44
N GLY A 32 -27.19 26.15 -35.04
CA GLY A 32 -28.38 26.63 -35.76
C GLY A 32 -29.77 26.26 -35.22
N GLU A 33 -30.33 27.14 -34.36
CA GLU A 33 -31.76 27.50 -34.11
C GLU A 33 -32.78 26.40 -33.74
N THR A 34 -33.85 26.57 -32.93
CA THR A 34 -34.36 27.58 -31.97
C THR A 34 -35.43 26.89 -31.08
N LYS A 35 -35.33 27.09 -29.75
CA LYS A 35 -36.30 26.92 -28.62
C LYS A 35 -35.82 26.01 -27.48
N PRO A 36 -36.00 26.40 -26.20
CA PRO A 36 -35.52 25.64 -25.06
C PRO A 36 -36.44 24.45 -24.80
N ARG A 37 -35.91 23.24 -24.95
CA ARG A 37 -36.51 22.03 -24.38
C ARG A 37 -35.45 21.33 -23.56
N ILE A 38 -35.74 21.10 -22.29
CA ILE A 38 -34.97 20.16 -21.45
C ILE A 38 -35.19 18.78 -22.09
N GLU A 39 -34.17 18.24 -22.75
CA GLU A 39 -34.36 17.07 -23.63
C GLU A 39 -34.23 15.71 -22.91
N SER A 40 -33.60 15.63 -21.73
CA SER A 40 -33.64 14.39 -20.93
C SER A 40 -33.21 14.57 -19.48
N TRP A 41 -33.82 13.76 -18.61
CA TRP A 41 -33.39 13.57 -17.21
C TRP A 41 -32.77 12.19 -17.09
N ARG A 42 -31.60 12.10 -16.45
CA ARG A 42 -31.00 10.82 -16.09
C ARG A 42 -30.63 10.82 -14.62
N THR A 43 -31.14 9.82 -13.95
CA THR A 43 -31.00 9.64 -12.52
C THR A 43 -30.01 8.50 -12.27
N PHE A 44 -28.97 8.77 -11.50
CA PHE A 44 -27.93 7.80 -11.17
C PHE A 44 -27.89 7.59 -9.66
N THR A 45 -27.83 6.34 -9.26
CA THR A 45 -27.53 6.00 -7.87
C THR A 45 -26.05 6.29 -7.59
N LEU A 46 -25.70 6.59 -6.34
CA LEU A 46 -24.30 6.82 -5.95
C LEU A 46 -23.42 5.57 -6.18
N GLN A 47 -24.01 4.37 -6.17
CA GLN A 47 -23.36 3.13 -6.60
C GLN A 47 -23.00 3.16 -8.10
N GLN A 48 -23.93 3.55 -8.97
CA GLN A 48 -23.66 3.70 -10.40
C GLN A 48 -22.61 4.78 -10.66
N VAL A 49 -22.61 5.88 -9.91
CA VAL A 49 -21.56 6.91 -9.95
C VAL A 49 -20.18 6.30 -9.66
N CYS A 50 -20.08 5.41 -8.67
CA CYS A 50 -18.84 4.71 -8.32
C CYS A 50 -18.42 3.69 -9.39
N GLU A 51 -19.37 2.95 -9.96
CA GLU A 51 -19.13 2.00 -11.05
C GLU A 51 -18.64 2.71 -12.33
N PHE A 52 -19.23 3.87 -12.66
CA PHE A 52 -18.81 4.67 -13.83
C PHE A 52 -17.50 5.42 -13.61
N ALA A 53 -17.13 5.80 -12.38
CA ALA A 53 -15.83 6.39 -12.09
C ALA A 53 -14.66 5.42 -12.38
N ASN A 54 -14.90 4.13 -12.24
CA ASN A 54 -13.96 3.07 -12.61
C ASN A 54 -13.98 2.74 -14.11
N SER A 55 -14.83 3.39 -14.90
CA SER A 55 -14.85 3.28 -16.36
C SER A 55 -14.02 4.38 -17.04
N ASP A 56 -13.59 4.18 -18.29
CA ASP A 56 -12.91 5.20 -19.11
C ASP A 56 -13.88 6.25 -19.70
N CYS A 57 -15.02 6.49 -19.05
CA CYS A 57 -15.99 7.48 -19.48
C CYS A 57 -15.48 8.90 -19.22
N LYS A 58 -14.90 9.52 -20.26
CA LYS A 58 -14.35 10.90 -20.21
C LYS A 58 -15.36 11.93 -19.69
N MET A 59 -16.63 11.81 -20.07
CA MET A 59 -17.70 12.73 -19.63
C MET A 59 -17.90 12.68 -18.11
N PHE A 60 -17.80 11.49 -17.51
CA PHE A 60 -18.02 11.27 -16.09
C PHE A 60 -16.80 11.70 -15.24
N HIS A 61 -15.59 11.54 -15.77
CA HIS A 61 -14.36 12.04 -15.15
C HIS A 61 -14.31 13.58 -15.11
N ILE A 62 -14.71 14.24 -16.20
CA ILE A 62 -14.85 15.71 -16.25
C ILE A 62 -15.88 16.20 -15.21
N LEU A 63 -16.99 15.48 -15.12
CA LEU A 63 -18.06 15.72 -14.13
C LEU A 63 -17.56 15.67 -12.69
N LEU A 64 -16.83 14.61 -12.34
CA LEU A 64 -16.26 14.41 -11.01
C LEU A 64 -15.15 15.42 -10.71
N SER A 65 -14.29 15.77 -11.68
CA SER A 65 -13.24 16.81 -11.54
C SER A 65 -13.83 18.15 -11.12
N ASN A 66 -14.85 18.60 -11.85
CA ASN A 66 -15.44 19.92 -11.63
C ASN A 66 -16.19 20.00 -10.27
N LEU A 67 -16.76 18.88 -9.82
CA LEU A 67 -17.33 18.73 -8.47
C LEU A 67 -16.28 18.85 -7.36
N CYS A 68 -15.05 18.37 -7.61
CA CYS A 68 -13.97 18.46 -6.64
C CYS A 68 -13.41 19.87 -6.49
N GLU A 69 -13.48 20.67 -7.56
CA GLU A 69 -12.95 22.03 -7.66
C GLU A 69 -13.92 23.13 -7.20
N SER A 70 -15.20 22.81 -6.95
CA SER A 70 -16.17 23.81 -6.48
C SER A 70 -15.83 24.32 -5.07
N LYS A 71 -15.37 25.58 -4.97
CA LYS A 71 -14.99 26.24 -3.71
C LYS A 71 -16.16 26.86 -2.93
N ASN A 72 -17.40 26.77 -3.40
CA ASN A 72 -18.55 27.37 -2.71
C ASN A 72 -19.13 26.44 -1.65
N ASN A 73 -18.65 26.66 -0.42
CA ASN A 73 -19.28 26.26 0.83
C ASN A 73 -20.61 27.00 1.03
N ASP A 74 -21.71 26.46 0.53
CA ASP A 74 -23.01 26.59 1.21
C ASP A 74 -23.40 25.20 1.73
N SER A 75 -22.78 24.89 2.87
CA SER A 75 -22.70 23.57 3.48
C SER A 75 -23.90 23.26 4.38
N ASP A 76 -25.10 23.18 3.82
CA ASP A 76 -26.24 22.57 4.53
C ASP A 76 -26.96 21.47 3.73
N PHE A 77 -26.70 21.32 2.43
CA PHE A 77 -27.42 20.34 1.59
C PHE A 77 -26.58 19.19 1.04
N LEU A 78 -25.25 19.32 0.96
CA LEU A 78 -24.38 18.23 0.49
C LEU A 78 -23.63 17.59 1.66
N ASP A 79 -23.95 16.34 1.96
CA ASP A 79 -23.26 15.55 2.99
C ASP A 79 -21.76 15.50 2.65
N LYS A 80 -20.90 15.91 3.59
CA LYS A 80 -19.43 15.90 3.46
C LYS A 80 -18.91 14.52 3.01
N ASN A 81 -19.63 13.45 3.36
CA ASN A 81 -19.31 12.09 2.94
C ASN A 81 -19.49 11.89 1.43
N ILE A 82 -20.49 12.51 0.81
CA ILE A 82 -20.75 12.39 -0.64
C ILE A 82 -19.66 13.12 -1.43
N LEU A 83 -19.25 14.32 -1.00
CA LEU A 83 -18.16 15.05 -1.64
C LEU A 83 -16.83 14.28 -1.52
N ALA A 84 -16.58 13.64 -0.37
CA ALA A 84 -15.43 12.78 -0.17
C ALA A 84 -15.46 11.54 -1.09
N ILE A 85 -16.61 10.90 -1.23
CA ILE A 85 -16.81 9.77 -2.15
C ILE A 85 -16.58 10.20 -3.61
N CYS A 86 -17.08 11.35 -4.04
CA CYS A 86 -16.86 11.87 -5.39
C CYS A 86 -15.39 12.23 -5.65
N LYS A 87 -14.70 12.82 -4.68
CA LYS A 87 -13.24 13.07 -4.75
C LYS A 87 -12.46 11.77 -4.87
N SER A 88 -12.83 10.75 -4.11
CA SER A 88 -12.19 9.44 -4.20
C SER A 88 -12.56 8.68 -5.47
N ALA A 89 -13.78 8.82 -5.98
CA ALA A 89 -14.19 8.31 -7.28
C ALA A 89 -13.39 8.96 -8.42
N TYR A 90 -13.26 10.28 -8.40
CA TYR A 90 -12.46 11.05 -9.35
C TYR A 90 -11.02 10.54 -9.42
N HIS A 91 -10.40 10.32 -8.27
CA HIS A 91 -9.02 9.83 -8.20
C HIS A 91 -8.87 8.30 -8.34
N ARG A 92 -9.93 7.57 -8.76
CA ARG A 92 -9.97 6.09 -8.83
C ARG A 92 -9.55 5.40 -7.50
N GLN A 93 -9.85 6.07 -6.39
CA GLN A 93 -9.47 5.75 -5.02
C GLN A 93 -10.68 5.35 -4.16
N LEU A 94 -11.78 4.91 -4.76
CA LEU A 94 -12.98 4.46 -4.03
C LEU A 94 -12.70 3.34 -3.02
N GLN A 95 -11.59 2.63 -3.20
CA GLN A 95 -11.13 1.61 -2.26
C GLN A 95 -10.66 2.18 -0.90
N LEU A 96 -10.35 3.49 -0.81
CA LEU A 96 -10.06 4.18 0.46
C LEU A 96 -11.27 4.22 1.42
N PHE A 97 -12.48 3.93 0.93
CA PHE A 97 -13.73 3.93 1.70
C PHE A 97 -14.33 2.51 1.90
N TYR A 98 -13.63 1.45 1.49
CA TYR A 98 -14.24 0.14 1.23
C TYR A 98 -14.10 -0.94 2.32
N PRO A 99 -14.02 -0.60 3.61
CA PRO A 99 -14.99 -1.16 4.53
C PRO A 99 -16.16 -0.17 4.54
N LEU A 100 -17.08 -0.30 3.57
CA LEU A 100 -18.30 0.52 3.58
C LEU A 100 -19.12 0.15 4.82
N ARG A 101 -18.94 0.95 5.87
CA ARG A 101 -19.66 0.84 7.15
C ARG A 101 -21.16 0.69 6.89
N PRO A 102 -21.92 -0.11 7.66
CA PRO A 102 -23.36 -0.27 7.47
C PRO A 102 -24.17 1.04 7.40
N ARG A 103 -23.69 2.12 8.06
CA ARG A 103 -24.28 3.47 7.99
C ARG A 103 -24.06 4.18 6.66
N ILE A 104 -22.88 4.02 6.03
CA ILE A 104 -22.56 4.61 4.72
C ILE A 104 -23.34 3.87 3.64
N THR A 105 -23.45 2.55 3.74
CA THR A 105 -24.29 1.71 2.84
C THR A 105 -25.77 2.08 2.89
N LYS A 106 -26.26 2.57 4.03
CA LYS A 106 -27.62 3.11 4.17
C LYS A 106 -27.77 4.48 3.51
N ALA A 107 -26.83 5.40 3.74
CA ALA A 107 -26.82 6.71 3.08
C ALA A 107 -26.67 6.61 1.55
N LEU A 108 -25.87 5.64 1.07
CA LEU A 108 -25.68 5.30 -0.35
C LEU A 108 -26.97 4.86 -1.06
N LYS A 109 -27.93 4.29 -0.32
CA LYS A 109 -29.23 3.85 -0.86
C LYS A 109 -30.28 4.96 -0.87
N GLU A 110 -30.18 5.94 0.02
CA GLU A 110 -31.19 7.01 0.21
C GLU A 110 -30.91 8.27 -0.64
N HIS A 111 -29.73 8.37 -1.26
CA HIS A 111 -29.29 9.54 -2.04
C HIS A 111 -29.15 9.25 -3.52
N ILE A 112 -29.79 10.09 -4.33
CA ILE A 112 -29.88 9.96 -5.78
C ILE A 112 -29.29 11.22 -6.43
N LEU A 113 -28.42 11.02 -7.43
CA LEU A 113 -27.87 12.09 -8.25
C LEU A 113 -28.73 12.26 -9.51
N GLU A 114 -29.32 13.43 -9.70
CA GLU A 114 -29.96 13.79 -10.96
C GLU A 114 -29.03 14.65 -11.81
N LEU A 115 -28.80 14.20 -13.04
CA LEU A 115 -28.07 14.91 -14.06
C LEU A 115 -29.06 15.48 -15.08
N SER A 116 -29.00 16.79 -15.30
CA SER A 116 -29.72 17.44 -16.39
C SER A 116 -28.75 18.21 -17.28
N TRP A 117 -29.07 18.24 -18.56
CA TRP A 117 -28.28 18.92 -19.58
C TRP A 117 -29.19 19.85 -20.37
N SER A 118 -28.67 21.04 -20.67
CA SER A 118 -29.33 22.00 -21.56
C SER A 118 -28.26 22.70 -22.39
N ALA A 119 -28.58 22.90 -23.67
CA ALA A 119 -27.75 23.64 -24.60
C ALA A 119 -28.45 24.95 -24.99
N ASP A 120 -27.71 26.05 -24.90
CA ASP A 120 -28.05 27.35 -25.49
C ASP A 120 -27.03 27.70 -26.60
N ASP A 121 -27.40 28.61 -27.49
CA ASP A 121 -26.63 29.06 -28.65
C ASP A 121 -25.27 29.69 -28.30
N SER A 122 -25.01 29.95 -27.01
CA SER A 122 -23.73 30.52 -26.54
C SER A 122 -22.99 29.65 -25.51
N LYS A 123 -23.66 28.73 -24.81
CA LYS A 123 -23.06 27.85 -23.79
C LYS A 123 -23.90 26.57 -23.61
N SER A 124 -23.22 25.42 -23.57
CA SER A 124 -23.81 24.19 -23.03
C SER A 124 -23.57 24.16 -21.51
N TYR A 125 -24.61 23.89 -20.73
CA TYR A 125 -24.50 23.78 -19.27
C TYR A 125 -25.03 22.44 -18.78
N LEU A 126 -24.36 21.91 -17.77
CA LEU A 126 -24.70 20.66 -17.12
C LEU A 126 -25.08 21.00 -15.67
N MET A 127 -26.27 20.61 -15.24
CA MET A 127 -26.73 20.84 -13.87
C MET A 127 -26.71 19.53 -13.09
N LEU A 128 -26.21 19.63 -11.86
CA LEU A 128 -26.07 18.54 -10.90
C LEU A 128 -26.98 18.84 -9.70
N GLU A 129 -27.95 17.96 -9.43
CA GLU A 129 -28.80 18.08 -8.25
C GLU A 129 -28.78 16.77 -7.44
N TRP A 130 -28.68 16.89 -6.12
CA TRP A 130 -28.79 15.75 -5.20
C TRP A 130 -30.18 15.74 -4.57
N LYS A 131 -30.86 14.59 -4.65
CA LYS A 131 -32.14 14.38 -3.98
C LYS A 131 -32.02 13.29 -2.94
N ARG A 132 -32.70 13.48 -1.81
CA ARG A 132 -32.91 12.46 -0.80
C ARG A 132 -34.26 11.80 -1.08
N GLU A 133 -34.32 10.48 -1.18
CA GLU A 133 -35.62 9.81 -1.28
C GLU A 133 -36.43 10.13 -0.01
N ASN A 134 -37.56 10.84 -0.19
CA ASN A 134 -38.54 11.32 0.80
C ASN A 134 -38.46 12.78 1.31
N SER A 135 -37.77 13.71 0.64
CA SER A 135 -38.01 15.13 0.90
C SER A 135 -39.02 15.72 -0.08
N THR A 136 -40.31 15.73 0.29
CA THR A 136 -41.30 16.66 -0.27
C THR A 136 -41.01 18.05 0.28
N PHE A 137 -40.00 18.74 -0.26
CA PHE A 137 -39.82 20.16 0.00
C PHE A 137 -39.71 20.92 -1.33
N ALA A 138 -40.63 21.86 -1.48
CA ALA A 138 -40.76 22.74 -2.62
C ALA A 138 -39.46 23.50 -2.88
N LEU A 139 -39.08 23.51 -4.15
CA LEU A 139 -37.99 24.28 -4.74
C LEU A 139 -38.08 25.75 -4.31
N LYS A 140 -36.99 26.27 -3.74
CA LYS A 140 -36.63 27.68 -3.90
C LYS A 140 -35.50 27.73 -4.92
N GLU A 141 -35.79 28.31 -6.08
CA GLU A 141 -34.79 28.84 -7.02
C GLU A 141 -33.88 29.78 -6.23
N ASP A 142 -32.63 29.41 -5.94
CA ASP A 142 -31.54 30.35 -5.60
C ASP A 142 -30.24 29.58 -5.30
N SER A 143 -29.63 28.95 -6.33
CA SER A 143 -28.17 28.69 -6.37
C SER A 143 -27.73 28.11 -7.73
N MET A 144 -27.62 28.96 -8.75
CA MET A 144 -26.98 28.61 -10.03
C MET A 144 -25.47 28.78 -9.92
N THR A 145 -24.67 27.74 -10.20
CA THR A 145 -23.21 27.90 -10.35
C THR A 145 -22.76 27.41 -11.73
N LEU A 146 -22.26 28.33 -12.54
CA LEU A 146 -21.73 28.11 -13.91
C LEU A 146 -20.25 27.74 -13.85
N PHE A 147 -19.81 26.71 -14.59
CA PHE A 147 -18.40 26.30 -14.65
C PHE A 147 -17.88 26.17 -16.09
N ALA A 148 -16.63 26.60 -16.30
CA ALA A 148 -15.88 26.49 -17.56
C ALA A 148 -14.86 25.34 -17.47
N LEU A 149 -14.66 24.63 -18.58
CA LEU A 149 -13.80 23.44 -18.70
C LEU A 149 -12.32 23.83 -18.78
N GLY A 150 -11.52 23.47 -17.78
CA GLY A 150 -10.07 23.68 -17.83
C GLY A 150 -9.34 23.09 -16.61
N GLY A 151 -8.99 21.81 -16.68
CA GLY A 151 -8.07 21.15 -15.75
C GLY A 151 -7.28 20.07 -16.49
N ASP A 152 -5.99 20.31 -16.71
CA ASP A 152 -5.08 19.38 -17.37
C ASP A 152 -4.74 18.20 -16.43
N PHE A 153 -5.06 16.98 -16.85
CA PHE A 153 -4.71 15.75 -16.15
C PHE A 153 -3.22 15.43 -16.34
N TYR A 154 -2.42 15.52 -15.28
CA TYR A 154 -1.00 15.13 -15.31
C TYR A 154 -0.82 13.75 -14.67
N TYR A 155 -0.57 12.74 -15.51
CA TYR A 155 -0.01 11.45 -15.05
C TYR A 155 1.52 11.51 -15.18
N PRO A 156 2.28 11.10 -14.14
CA PRO A 156 3.72 11.03 -14.28
C PRO A 156 4.05 10.09 -15.46
N PRO A 157 4.93 10.49 -16.38
CA PRO A 157 5.33 9.63 -17.48
C PRO A 157 5.94 8.34 -16.91
N VAL A 158 5.51 7.21 -17.47
CA VAL A 158 6.00 5.88 -17.13
C VAL A 158 6.61 5.28 -18.38
N VAL A 159 7.81 4.73 -18.26
CA VAL A 159 8.41 3.93 -19.32
C VAL A 159 7.83 2.53 -19.27
N LEU A 160 7.31 2.02 -20.37
CA LEU A 160 6.63 0.73 -20.46
C LEU A 160 7.21 -0.11 -21.60
N VAL A 161 7.16 -1.42 -21.44
CA VAL A 161 7.40 -2.38 -22.52
C VAL A 161 6.09 -2.59 -23.28
N GLU A 162 6.03 -2.13 -24.51
CA GLU A 162 4.91 -2.39 -25.42
C GLU A 162 5.02 -3.81 -25.98
N ILE A 163 3.98 -4.58 -25.72
CA ILE A 163 3.76 -5.94 -26.22
C ILE A 163 2.89 -5.84 -27.47
N LEU A 164 3.49 -6.05 -28.63
CA LEU A 164 2.73 -6.18 -29.86
C LEU A 164 1.99 -7.54 -29.91
N THR A 165 0.98 -7.60 -30.77
CA THR A 165 0.07 -8.74 -30.99
C THR A 165 0.77 -10.10 -30.96
N TYR A 166 0.05 -11.17 -30.63
CA TYR A 166 0.54 -12.56 -30.52
C TYR A 166 1.39 -13.05 -31.71
N LEU A 167 1.24 -12.44 -32.89
CA LEU A 167 1.99 -12.78 -34.11
C LEU A 167 3.40 -12.17 -34.16
N ARG A 168 3.72 -11.19 -33.31
CA ARG A 168 5.03 -10.53 -33.28
C ARG A 168 5.75 -10.82 -31.97
N CYS A 169 6.97 -11.35 -32.06
CA CYS A 169 7.85 -11.57 -30.91
C CYS A 169 8.66 -10.32 -30.52
N MET A 170 8.32 -9.14 -31.06
CA MET A 170 9.07 -7.91 -30.80
C MET A 170 8.41 -7.08 -29.69
N LEU A 171 9.24 -6.59 -28.79
CA LEU A 171 8.92 -5.69 -27.68
C LEU A 171 9.62 -4.35 -27.88
N TYR A 172 9.03 -3.26 -27.38
CA TYR A 172 9.58 -1.92 -27.50
C TYR A 172 9.49 -1.19 -26.17
N LEU A 173 10.57 -0.54 -25.76
CA LEU A 173 10.54 0.36 -24.62
C LEU A 173 9.97 1.72 -25.07
N LYS A 174 8.91 2.19 -24.42
CA LYS A 174 8.21 3.43 -24.77
C LYS A 174 7.84 4.24 -23.55
N GLU A 175 8.06 5.55 -23.62
CA GLU A 175 7.55 6.49 -22.62
C GLU A 175 6.07 6.82 -22.90
N THR A 176 5.23 6.75 -21.86
CA THR A 176 3.82 7.10 -21.98
C THR A 176 3.61 8.60 -22.03
N ASN A 177 2.60 9.04 -22.78
CA ASN A 177 2.17 10.43 -22.78
C ASN A 177 1.40 10.77 -21.48
N SER A 178 1.81 11.83 -20.77
CA SER A 178 1.18 12.31 -19.53
C SER A 178 -0.31 12.66 -19.63
N TYR A 179 -0.85 12.84 -20.85
CA TYR A 179 -2.24 13.23 -21.10
C TYR A 179 -3.17 12.07 -21.49
N GLN A 180 -2.63 10.88 -21.77
CA GLN A 180 -3.41 9.67 -22.06
C GLN A 180 -2.79 8.47 -21.34
N PRO A 181 -3.26 8.13 -20.13
CA PRO A 181 -2.71 7.01 -19.39
C PRO A 181 -2.94 5.71 -20.17
N ALA A 182 -1.85 4.96 -20.41
CA ALA A 182 -1.93 3.64 -20.98
C ALA A 182 -2.40 2.63 -19.92
N SER A 183 -3.21 1.65 -20.32
CA SER A 183 -3.44 0.46 -19.48
C SER A 183 -2.21 -0.43 -19.53
N TYR A 184 -1.69 -0.83 -18.37
CA TYR A 184 -0.50 -1.67 -18.25
C TYR A 184 -0.61 -2.67 -17.10
N ALA A 185 0.14 -3.76 -17.22
CA ALA A 185 0.43 -4.66 -16.11
C ALA A 185 1.78 -4.29 -15.49
N ALA A 186 1.97 -4.51 -14.19
CA ALA A 186 3.28 -4.38 -13.54
C ALA A 186 3.75 -5.75 -13.04
N LEU A 187 5.02 -6.09 -13.23
CA LEU A 187 5.60 -7.35 -12.77
C LEU A 187 6.28 -7.18 -11.41
N SER A 188 5.84 -7.95 -10.41
CA SER A 188 6.49 -8.14 -9.12
C SER A 188 7.21 -9.50 -9.11
N TYR A 189 8.54 -9.49 -8.98
CA TYR A 189 9.36 -10.70 -9.07
C TYR A 189 10.71 -10.58 -8.35
N CYS A 190 11.38 -11.71 -8.14
CA CYS A 190 12.75 -11.73 -7.60
C CYS A 190 13.79 -11.69 -8.73
N TRP A 191 14.75 -10.77 -8.61
CA TRP A 191 15.87 -10.68 -9.54
C TRP A 191 16.87 -11.84 -9.41
N GLY A 192 16.91 -12.52 -8.26
CA GLY A 192 17.96 -13.46 -7.88
C GLY A 192 19.11 -12.81 -7.11
N ASP A 193 20.19 -13.56 -6.90
CA ASP A 193 21.41 -13.07 -6.27
C ASP A 193 22.10 -11.99 -7.12
N ALA A 194 23.00 -11.23 -6.48
CA ALA A 194 23.74 -10.16 -7.15
C ALA A 194 24.46 -10.68 -8.41
N GLY A 195 24.12 -10.09 -9.57
CA GLY A 195 24.68 -10.47 -10.87
C GLY A 195 23.94 -11.57 -11.62
N GLN A 196 22.90 -12.18 -11.05
CA GLN A 196 22.08 -13.17 -11.77
C GLN A 196 21.13 -12.50 -12.79
N ASN A 197 20.53 -11.36 -12.44
CA ASN A 197 19.75 -10.59 -13.40
C ASN A 197 20.66 -9.80 -14.34
N THR A 198 20.91 -10.35 -15.52
CA THR A 198 21.78 -9.73 -16.55
C THR A 198 21.01 -8.94 -17.59
N PHE A 199 19.69 -9.08 -17.65
CA PHE A 199 18.86 -8.47 -18.69
C PHE A 199 18.27 -7.12 -18.24
N THR A 200 19.12 -6.12 -18.02
CA THR A 200 18.74 -4.81 -17.46
C THR A 200 18.96 -3.62 -18.40
N THR A 201 18.12 -2.59 -18.34
CA THR A 201 18.32 -1.36 -19.14
C THR A 201 19.48 -0.60 -18.55
N THR A 202 20.49 -0.35 -19.38
CA THR A 202 21.55 0.62 -19.12
C THR A 202 21.56 1.69 -20.21
N ASN A 203 22.28 2.79 -20.01
CA ASN A 203 22.49 3.81 -21.04
C ASN A 203 22.96 3.23 -22.38
N GLU A 204 23.80 2.19 -22.35
CA GLU A 204 24.30 1.51 -23.55
C GLU A 204 23.21 0.72 -24.30
N THR A 205 22.26 0.14 -23.56
CA THR A 205 21.20 -0.71 -24.15
C THR A 205 19.91 0.03 -24.44
N LEU A 206 19.74 1.27 -23.92
CA LEU A 206 18.52 2.04 -24.00
C LEU A 206 18.01 2.19 -25.44
N THR A 207 18.85 2.70 -26.34
CA THR A 207 18.50 2.90 -27.76
C THR A 207 18.07 1.61 -28.44
N MET A 208 18.71 0.48 -28.10
CA MET A 208 18.36 -0.83 -28.64
C MET A 208 16.99 -1.29 -28.14
N ARG A 209 16.67 -1.04 -26.87
CA ARG A 209 15.36 -1.37 -26.27
C ARG A 209 14.22 -0.54 -26.85
N GLU A 210 14.48 0.74 -27.16
CA GLU A 210 13.52 1.63 -27.82
C GLU A 210 13.27 1.24 -29.29
N GLN A 211 14.31 0.79 -30.01
CA GLN A 211 14.21 0.34 -31.39
C GLN A 211 13.60 -1.07 -31.53
N GLY A 212 13.63 -1.84 -30.44
CA GLY A 212 12.91 -3.09 -30.27
C GLY A 212 13.81 -4.29 -30.06
N PHE A 213 13.34 -5.24 -29.26
CA PHE A 213 14.05 -6.46 -28.87
C PHE A 213 13.11 -7.68 -28.86
N ASP A 214 13.67 -8.89 -29.00
CA ASP A 214 12.88 -10.11 -29.13
C ASP A 214 12.51 -10.68 -27.75
N VAL A 215 11.26 -11.15 -27.59
CA VAL A 215 10.75 -11.83 -26.39
C VAL A 215 11.62 -13.03 -26.00
N SER A 216 12.22 -13.74 -26.96
CA SER A 216 13.11 -14.88 -26.72
C SER A 216 14.42 -14.51 -26.02
N GLN A 217 14.81 -13.24 -26.02
CA GLN A 217 15.98 -12.74 -25.29
C GLN A 217 15.68 -12.50 -23.81
N LEU A 218 14.40 -12.46 -23.43
CA LEU A 218 14.00 -12.26 -22.04
C LEU A 218 14.31 -13.48 -21.18
N PRO A 219 14.76 -13.27 -19.92
CA PRO A 219 14.70 -14.28 -18.88
C PRO A 219 13.32 -14.93 -18.78
N GLU A 220 13.27 -16.21 -18.40
CA GLU A 220 12.06 -17.03 -18.35
C GLU A 220 10.90 -16.37 -17.58
N THR A 221 11.19 -15.76 -16.42
CA THR A 221 10.20 -15.05 -15.60
C THR A 221 9.61 -13.85 -16.33
N LEU A 222 10.42 -13.08 -17.04
CA LEU A 222 9.95 -11.92 -17.80
C LEU A 222 9.14 -12.37 -19.03
N ARG A 223 9.54 -13.46 -19.68
CA ARG A 223 8.78 -14.04 -20.80
C ARG A 223 7.40 -14.55 -20.36
N HIS A 224 7.32 -15.25 -19.23
CA HIS A 224 6.04 -15.65 -18.66
C HIS A 224 5.16 -14.44 -18.28
N ALA A 225 5.75 -13.35 -17.80
CA ALA A 225 4.99 -12.11 -17.55
C ALA A 225 4.40 -11.52 -18.84
N VAL A 226 5.13 -11.55 -19.95
CA VAL A 226 4.62 -11.16 -21.28
C VAL A 226 3.48 -12.09 -21.72
N GLU A 227 3.60 -13.39 -21.48
CA GLU A 227 2.56 -14.37 -21.80
C GLU A 227 1.27 -14.12 -21.02
N VAL A 228 1.36 -13.89 -19.71
CA VAL A 228 0.21 -13.53 -18.87
C VAL A 228 -0.40 -12.20 -19.31
N ALA A 229 0.42 -11.17 -19.56
CA ALA A 229 -0.08 -9.87 -20.03
C ALA A 229 -0.84 -10.01 -21.36
N ARG A 230 -0.33 -10.83 -22.29
CA ARG A 230 -1.03 -11.16 -23.54
C ARG A 230 -2.37 -11.84 -23.27
N ALA A 231 -2.39 -12.88 -22.44
CA ALA A 231 -3.61 -13.61 -22.10
C ALA A 231 -4.70 -12.71 -21.49
N LEU A 232 -4.30 -11.64 -20.79
CA LEU A 232 -5.18 -10.61 -20.23
C LEU A 232 -5.54 -9.47 -21.21
N ASP A 233 -5.09 -9.55 -22.46
CA ASP A 233 -5.23 -8.51 -23.50
C ASP A 233 -4.63 -7.14 -23.09
N ILE A 234 -3.53 -7.18 -22.32
CA ILE A 234 -2.81 -6.00 -21.87
C ILE A 234 -1.56 -5.80 -22.73
N ARG A 235 -1.50 -4.65 -23.41
CA ARG A 235 -0.44 -4.32 -24.38
C ARG A 235 0.80 -3.67 -23.78
N HIS A 236 0.79 -3.29 -22.51
CA HIS A 236 1.93 -2.65 -21.88
C HIS A 236 2.29 -3.35 -20.58
N LEU A 237 3.57 -3.55 -20.37
CA LEU A 237 4.12 -4.20 -19.18
C LEU A 237 5.20 -3.31 -18.58
N TRP A 238 5.10 -3.05 -17.28
CA TRP A 238 6.15 -2.41 -16.51
C TRP A 238 6.99 -3.48 -15.81
N VAL A 239 8.30 -3.40 -15.98
CA VAL A 239 9.28 -4.26 -15.32
C VAL A 239 10.45 -3.38 -14.87
N ASP A 240 10.74 -3.34 -13.58
CA ASP A 240 11.79 -2.46 -13.01
C ASP A 240 13.16 -2.59 -13.72
N ALA A 241 13.59 -3.81 -14.04
CA ALA A 241 14.83 -4.09 -14.75
C ALA A 241 14.85 -3.53 -16.19
N LEU A 242 13.68 -3.32 -16.81
CA LEU A 242 13.56 -2.84 -18.19
C LEU A 242 13.15 -1.36 -18.28
N CYS A 243 12.33 -0.90 -17.35
CA CYS A 243 11.72 0.42 -17.38
C CYS A 243 12.54 1.48 -16.64
N ILE A 244 13.58 1.09 -15.90
CA ILE A 244 14.48 1.98 -15.15
C ILE A 244 15.91 1.82 -15.68
N ILE A 245 16.61 2.93 -15.88
CA ILE A 245 18.01 2.95 -16.32
C ILE A 245 18.93 2.57 -15.14
N GLN A 246 19.43 1.35 -15.16
CA GLN A 246 20.08 0.70 -14.01
C GLN A 246 21.47 1.26 -13.67
N ASP A 247 22.14 1.92 -14.60
CA ASP A 247 23.44 2.57 -14.41
C ASP A 247 23.32 4.08 -14.18
N CYS A 248 22.10 4.62 -14.02
CA CYS A 248 21.83 6.04 -13.74
C CYS A 248 21.26 6.23 -12.33
N PRO A 249 22.05 6.68 -11.34
CA PRO A 249 21.58 6.90 -9.97
C PRO A 249 20.42 7.90 -9.87
N GLU A 250 20.43 8.95 -10.68
CA GLU A 250 19.39 9.98 -10.71
C GLU A 250 18.05 9.39 -11.18
N ASP A 251 18.05 8.64 -12.28
CA ASP A 251 16.86 7.97 -12.83
C ASP A 251 16.31 6.93 -11.83
N LYS A 252 17.20 6.11 -11.26
CA LYS A 252 16.83 5.17 -10.19
C LYS A 252 16.10 5.84 -9.04
N ASN A 253 16.66 6.93 -8.52
CA ASN A 253 16.07 7.61 -7.36
C ASN A 253 14.70 8.20 -7.71
N GLN A 254 14.55 8.75 -8.93
CA GLN A 254 13.27 9.28 -9.40
C GLN A 254 12.22 8.19 -9.57
N GLU A 255 12.56 7.07 -10.19
CA GLU A 255 11.62 5.97 -10.43
C GLU A 255 11.28 5.22 -9.14
N ILE A 256 12.24 5.03 -8.23
CA ILE A 256 11.99 4.46 -6.90
C ILE A 256 11.00 5.33 -6.11
N ALA A 257 11.12 6.66 -6.20
CA ALA A 257 10.19 7.58 -5.54
C ALA A 257 8.74 7.46 -6.10
N LYS A 258 8.59 7.07 -7.36
CA LYS A 258 7.30 6.86 -8.03
C LYS A 258 6.78 5.42 -7.94
N MET A 259 7.58 4.48 -7.44
CA MET A 259 7.32 3.04 -7.57
C MET A 259 5.94 2.62 -7.03
N TRP A 260 5.52 3.23 -5.93
CA TRP A 260 4.19 3.00 -5.36
C TRP A 260 3.05 3.41 -6.29
N GLN A 261 3.20 4.52 -7.01
CA GLN A 261 2.21 5.00 -7.99
C GLN A 261 2.16 4.07 -9.20
N ILE A 262 3.29 3.49 -9.59
CA ILE A 262 3.37 2.55 -10.70
C ILE A 262 2.56 1.29 -10.35
N TYR A 263 2.84 0.66 -9.21
CA TYR A 263 2.09 -0.54 -8.81
C TYR A 263 0.61 -0.24 -8.50
N GLN A 264 0.31 0.92 -7.89
CA GLN A 264 -1.06 1.31 -7.61
C GLN A 264 -1.88 1.60 -8.88
N ASN A 265 -1.29 2.25 -9.88
CA ASN A 265 -1.99 2.63 -11.12
C ASN A 265 -1.99 1.52 -12.19
N ALA A 266 -1.26 0.43 -11.98
CA ALA A 266 -1.31 -0.73 -12.86
C ALA A 266 -2.74 -1.30 -12.93
N SER A 267 -3.15 -1.70 -14.13
CA SER A 267 -4.42 -2.40 -14.35
C SER A 267 -4.46 -3.72 -13.58
N VAL A 268 -3.32 -4.41 -13.52
CA VAL A 268 -3.05 -5.61 -12.73
C VAL A 268 -1.57 -5.70 -12.38
N VAL A 269 -1.24 -6.12 -11.16
CA VAL A 269 0.10 -6.52 -10.76
C VAL A 269 0.21 -8.03 -10.93
N ILE A 270 1.13 -8.49 -11.77
CA ILE A 270 1.47 -9.90 -11.93
C ILE A 270 2.55 -10.21 -10.89
N SER A 271 2.27 -11.08 -9.92
CA SER A 271 3.23 -11.49 -8.91
C SER A 271 3.75 -12.90 -9.23
N ALA A 272 4.99 -12.97 -9.70
CA ALA A 272 5.70 -14.22 -9.99
C ALA A 272 6.25 -14.84 -8.70
N ALA A 273 5.35 -15.26 -7.82
CA ALA A 273 5.67 -15.60 -6.44
C ALA A 273 6.72 -16.70 -6.31
N THR A 274 6.55 -17.77 -7.09
CA THR A 274 7.36 -18.99 -7.07
C THR A 274 8.77 -18.82 -7.61
N ALA A 275 9.01 -17.76 -8.39
CA ALA A 275 10.29 -17.51 -9.04
C ALA A 275 11.24 -16.81 -8.08
N SER A 276 12.33 -17.48 -7.71
CA SER A 276 13.41 -16.95 -6.87
C SER A 276 14.42 -16.09 -7.63
N HIS A 277 14.47 -16.21 -8.96
CA HIS A 277 15.30 -15.40 -9.85
C HIS A 277 14.65 -15.22 -11.24
N SER A 278 15.21 -14.31 -12.05
CA SER A 278 14.65 -13.93 -13.36
C SER A 278 14.60 -15.08 -14.38
N ASP A 279 15.51 -16.05 -14.28
CA ASP A 279 15.60 -17.17 -15.24
C ASP A 279 14.77 -18.40 -14.86
N GLN A 280 14.06 -18.39 -13.72
CA GLN A 280 13.35 -19.57 -13.25
C GLN A 280 12.01 -19.78 -13.97
N GLY A 281 11.27 -18.71 -14.26
CA GLY A 281 9.89 -18.79 -14.70
C GLY A 281 8.90 -19.14 -13.57
N PHE A 282 7.61 -18.94 -13.81
CA PHE A 282 6.55 -19.15 -12.81
C PHE A 282 5.28 -19.84 -13.33
N LEU A 283 5.21 -20.19 -14.63
CA LEU A 283 4.07 -20.90 -15.23
C LEU A 283 4.31 -22.42 -15.33
N HIS A 284 4.99 -22.98 -14.33
CA HIS A 284 5.30 -24.42 -14.28
C HIS A 284 4.10 -25.25 -13.83
N GLU A 285 4.08 -26.53 -14.21
CA GLU A 285 3.15 -27.49 -13.62
C GLU A 285 3.37 -27.59 -12.11
N ARG A 286 2.29 -27.58 -11.33
CA ARG A 286 2.37 -27.68 -9.86
C ARG A 286 2.58 -29.11 -9.42
N ASP A 287 3.57 -29.31 -8.56
CA ASP A 287 3.71 -30.57 -7.83
C ASP A 287 2.72 -30.61 -6.65
N LEU A 288 1.56 -31.23 -6.89
CA LEU A 288 0.49 -31.38 -5.90
C LEU A 288 0.96 -32.08 -4.62
N SER A 289 1.90 -33.02 -4.71
CA SER A 289 2.40 -33.75 -3.54
C SER A 289 3.18 -32.83 -2.59
N SER A 290 3.92 -31.88 -3.16
CA SER A 290 4.67 -30.88 -2.41
C SER A 290 3.79 -29.77 -1.82
N CYS A 291 2.60 -29.55 -2.38
CA CYS A 291 1.70 -28.46 -2.02
C CYS A 291 0.62 -28.90 -1.03
N TYR A 292 0.08 -30.10 -1.20
CA TYR A 292 -1.17 -30.53 -0.55
C TYR A 292 -1.06 -31.84 0.21
N LEU A 293 0.15 -32.40 0.36
CA LEU A 293 0.41 -33.69 0.99
C LEU A 293 -0.42 -34.80 0.30
N ASP A 294 -1.12 -35.62 1.08
CA ASP A 294 -1.95 -36.72 0.59
C ASP A 294 -3.12 -36.21 -0.25
N THR A 295 -2.98 -36.34 -1.57
CA THR A 295 -4.00 -35.97 -2.56
C THR A 295 -4.53 -37.18 -3.32
N TRP A 296 -5.81 -37.15 -3.67
CA TRP A 296 -6.41 -38.16 -4.54
C TRP A 296 -7.40 -37.53 -5.51
N ALA A 297 -7.53 -38.14 -6.68
CA ALA A 297 -8.45 -37.73 -7.72
C ALA A 297 -9.76 -38.53 -7.60
N ILE A 298 -10.89 -37.84 -7.62
CA ILE A 298 -12.22 -38.44 -7.71
C ILE A 298 -12.82 -38.06 -9.07
N PRO A 299 -13.26 -39.03 -9.89
CA PRO A 299 -13.99 -38.71 -11.10
C PRO A 299 -15.31 -38.01 -10.74
N TRP A 300 -15.59 -36.91 -11.41
CA TRP A 300 -16.80 -36.12 -11.26
C TRP A 300 -17.57 -36.09 -12.58
N HIS A 301 -18.89 -36.20 -12.48
CA HIS A 301 -19.76 -36.14 -13.63
C HIS A 301 -20.88 -35.15 -13.35
N GLU A 302 -21.01 -34.13 -14.20
CA GLU A 302 -22.18 -33.28 -14.26
C GLU A 302 -23.03 -33.69 -15.46
N VAL A 303 -24.32 -33.85 -15.22
CA VAL A 303 -25.30 -34.04 -16.28
C VAL A 303 -26.08 -32.74 -16.38
N ASP A 304 -25.96 -32.06 -17.52
CA ASP A 304 -26.71 -30.83 -17.76
C ASP A 304 -28.22 -31.13 -17.96
N ASN A 305 -29.03 -30.08 -18.03
CA ASN A 305 -30.47 -30.21 -18.26
C ASN A 305 -30.84 -30.82 -19.62
N GLU A 306 -29.87 -30.95 -20.54
CA GLU A 306 -30.00 -31.55 -21.87
C GLU A 306 -29.47 -32.99 -21.92
N ASN A 307 -29.14 -33.57 -20.75
CA ASN A 307 -28.62 -34.93 -20.60
C ASN A 307 -27.20 -35.14 -21.17
N ASN A 308 -26.45 -34.06 -21.43
CA ASN A 308 -25.04 -34.16 -21.77
C ASN A 308 -24.23 -34.40 -20.49
N THR A 309 -23.33 -35.38 -20.55
CA THR A 309 -22.43 -35.68 -19.43
C THR A 309 -21.11 -34.97 -19.63
N VAL A 310 -20.81 -34.00 -18.76
CA VAL A 310 -19.46 -33.46 -18.61
C VAL A 310 -18.74 -34.32 -17.59
N SER A 311 -17.63 -34.94 -17.99
CA SER A 311 -16.77 -35.71 -17.09
C SER A 311 -15.53 -34.88 -16.77
N ASP A 312 -15.28 -34.68 -15.48
CA ASP A 312 -14.10 -33.98 -14.97
C ASP A 312 -13.49 -34.76 -13.79
N THR A 313 -12.42 -34.23 -13.21
CA THR A 313 -11.73 -34.80 -12.06
C THR A 313 -11.65 -33.79 -10.93
N VAL A 314 -12.15 -34.15 -9.75
CA VAL A 314 -12.00 -33.36 -8.53
C VAL A 314 -10.77 -33.87 -7.77
N PHE A 315 -9.81 -32.99 -7.53
CA PHE A 315 -8.69 -33.28 -6.65
C PHE A 315 -9.07 -32.98 -5.19
N CYS A 316 -8.95 -33.99 -4.33
CA CYS A 316 -9.18 -33.88 -2.90
C CYS A 316 -7.86 -33.97 -2.13
N ALA A 317 -7.78 -33.28 -1.00
CA ALA A 317 -6.66 -33.32 -0.07
C ALA A 317 -7.17 -33.62 1.36
N LEU A 318 -6.36 -34.31 2.18
CA LEU A 318 -6.69 -34.66 3.57
C LEU A 318 -6.72 -33.45 4.53
N GLY A 319 -6.30 -32.27 4.09
CA GLY A 319 -6.29 -31.02 4.85
C GLY A 319 -6.77 -29.83 4.02
N GLU A 320 -6.84 -28.66 4.66
CA GLU A 320 -7.20 -27.43 3.95
C GLU A 320 -6.10 -27.06 2.95
N ILE A 321 -6.52 -26.87 1.70
CA ILE A 321 -5.68 -26.33 0.62
C ILE A 321 -5.58 -24.83 0.88
N ARG A 322 -4.52 -24.46 1.59
CA ARG A 322 -4.13 -23.09 1.90
C ARG A 322 -2.69 -22.86 1.47
N ARG A 323 -2.25 -21.62 1.61
CA ARG A 323 -0.85 -21.28 1.43
C ARG A 323 -0.03 -21.87 2.58
N ILE A 324 0.67 -22.96 2.30
CA ILE A 324 1.45 -23.69 3.31
C ILE A 324 2.92 -23.21 3.35
N LYS A 325 3.40 -22.55 2.29
CA LYS A 325 4.81 -22.14 2.15
C LYS A 325 4.94 -20.64 1.87
N GLU A 326 5.96 -20.06 2.50
CA GLU A 326 6.49 -18.77 2.06
C GLU A 326 7.12 -18.95 0.67
N GLU A 327 6.74 -18.07 -0.24
CA GLU A 327 7.24 -18.00 -1.59
C GLU A 327 8.45 -17.06 -1.64
N PRO A 328 9.35 -17.21 -2.63
CA PRO A 328 10.50 -16.32 -2.78
C PRO A 328 10.18 -14.82 -2.73
N THR A 329 9.05 -14.38 -3.29
CA THR A 329 8.68 -12.96 -3.21
C THR A 329 8.36 -12.52 -1.79
N ASP A 330 7.85 -13.38 -0.90
CA ASP A 330 7.51 -12.98 0.48
C ASP A 330 8.76 -12.70 1.31
N LEU A 331 9.88 -13.27 0.90
CA LEU A 331 11.16 -13.11 1.57
C LEU A 331 11.89 -11.84 1.14
N ARG A 332 11.37 -11.06 0.18
CA ARG A 332 12.02 -9.86 -0.35
C ARG A 332 11.29 -8.60 0.11
N ALA A 333 12.00 -7.69 0.76
CA ALA A 333 11.39 -6.49 1.36
C ALA A 333 10.64 -5.62 0.33
N TRP A 334 11.25 -5.40 -0.84
CA TRP A 334 10.71 -4.57 -1.90
C TRP A 334 9.35 -5.04 -2.42
N THR A 335 9.06 -6.35 -2.44
CA THR A 335 7.82 -6.91 -3.02
C THR A 335 6.59 -6.68 -2.14
N LEU A 336 6.76 -6.31 -0.87
CA LEU A 336 5.64 -6.04 0.03
C LEU A 336 4.80 -4.89 -0.51
N GLN A 337 5.44 -3.76 -0.83
CA GLN A 337 4.72 -2.60 -1.35
C GLN A 337 4.10 -2.88 -2.73
N GLU A 338 4.77 -3.69 -3.56
CA GLU A 338 4.31 -4.03 -4.93
C GLU A 338 2.98 -4.78 -4.89
N THR A 339 2.87 -5.71 -3.93
CA THR A 339 1.68 -6.53 -3.75
C THR A 339 0.62 -5.86 -2.89
N LYS A 340 0.98 -5.13 -1.82
CA LYS A 340 0.00 -4.43 -0.95
C LYS A 340 -0.66 -3.26 -1.67
N LEU A 341 0.10 -2.47 -2.45
CA LEU A 341 -0.41 -1.25 -3.07
C LEU A 341 -1.06 -1.48 -4.44
N GLY A 342 -0.87 -2.66 -5.04
CA GLY A 342 -1.60 -3.06 -6.23
C GLY A 342 -3.11 -3.13 -5.98
N ASN A 343 -3.89 -2.41 -6.80
CA ASN A 343 -5.35 -2.42 -6.76
C ASN A 343 -5.95 -3.76 -7.21
N ARG A 344 -5.22 -4.48 -8.05
CA ARG A 344 -5.53 -5.82 -8.56
C ARG A 344 -4.22 -6.60 -8.62
N VAL A 345 -4.14 -7.74 -7.97
CA VAL A 345 -2.95 -8.58 -7.92
C VAL A 345 -3.33 -9.97 -8.39
N LEU A 346 -2.66 -10.46 -9.42
CA LEU A 346 -2.70 -11.84 -9.86
C LEU A 346 -1.39 -12.50 -9.45
N ARG A 347 -1.45 -13.32 -8.41
CA ARG A 347 -0.28 -13.97 -7.80
C ARG A 347 -0.21 -15.44 -8.19
N PHE A 348 0.93 -15.83 -8.73
CA PHE A 348 1.22 -17.20 -9.13
C PHE A 348 2.09 -17.88 -8.06
N GLY A 349 1.44 -18.47 -7.06
CA GLY A 349 2.08 -19.23 -5.97
C GLY A 349 2.32 -20.70 -6.33
N SER A 350 3.11 -21.37 -5.50
CA SER A 350 3.46 -22.78 -5.66
C SER A 350 2.25 -23.67 -5.42
N SER A 351 1.44 -23.30 -4.41
CA SER A 351 0.21 -23.98 -4.07
C SER A 351 -0.95 -23.46 -4.94
N GLN A 352 -1.27 -22.18 -4.86
CA GLN A 352 -2.45 -21.59 -5.49
C GLN A 352 -2.09 -20.39 -6.38
N MET A 353 -2.90 -20.18 -7.43
CA MET A 353 -3.03 -18.88 -8.06
C MET A 353 -4.07 -18.08 -7.29
N VAL A 354 -3.72 -16.85 -6.96
CA VAL A 354 -4.50 -15.98 -6.11
C VAL A 354 -4.82 -14.71 -6.89
N TRP A 355 -6.10 -14.40 -7.03
CA TRP A 355 -6.57 -13.10 -7.48
C TRP A 355 -7.02 -12.27 -6.27
N ARG A 356 -6.50 -11.06 -6.14
CA ARG A 356 -6.92 -10.10 -5.11
C ARG A 356 -7.27 -8.76 -5.75
N CYS A 357 -8.44 -8.23 -5.44
CA CYS A 357 -8.82 -6.84 -5.70
C CYS A 357 -9.70 -6.33 -4.56
N ALA A 358 -10.20 -5.09 -4.57
CA ALA A 358 -11.12 -4.69 -3.48
C ALA A 358 -12.52 -5.26 -3.56
N GLN A 359 -12.89 -5.94 -4.64
CA GLN A 359 -14.16 -6.66 -4.66
C GLN A 359 -14.05 -8.02 -3.95
N GLY A 360 -12.83 -8.49 -3.70
CA GLY A 360 -12.61 -9.73 -2.98
C GLY A 360 -11.34 -10.44 -3.41
N PHE A 361 -11.33 -11.70 -3.05
CA PHE A 361 -10.20 -12.61 -3.16
C PHE A 361 -10.70 -13.93 -3.70
N GLU A 362 -10.06 -14.44 -4.74
CA GLU A 362 -10.39 -15.70 -5.39
C GLU A 362 -9.12 -16.54 -5.51
N VAL A 363 -9.24 -17.85 -5.34
CA VAL A 363 -8.15 -18.82 -5.53
C VAL A 363 -8.58 -19.89 -6.53
N ASP A 364 -7.62 -20.44 -7.26
CA ASP A 364 -7.86 -21.47 -8.28
C ASP A 364 -8.08 -22.89 -7.71
N GLY A 365 -8.54 -22.99 -6.46
CA GLY A 365 -8.85 -24.23 -5.75
C GLY A 365 -8.57 -24.10 -4.25
N GLY A 366 -9.26 -24.87 -3.41
CA GLY A 366 -9.05 -24.88 -1.96
C GLY A 366 -9.93 -23.92 -1.15
N SER A 367 -9.53 -23.67 0.10
CA SER A 367 -10.23 -22.69 0.94
C SER A 367 -9.70 -21.30 0.64
N ASN A 368 -10.61 -20.34 0.43
CA ASN A 368 -10.26 -18.94 0.55
C ASN A 368 -9.73 -18.76 1.98
N GLU A 369 -8.47 -18.32 2.12
CA GLU A 369 -8.10 -17.64 3.35
C GLU A 369 -9.06 -16.45 3.44
N GLN A 370 -10.11 -16.59 4.25
CA GLN A 370 -10.57 -15.42 4.96
C GLN A 370 -9.33 -15.04 5.76
N ASP A 371 -8.56 -14.06 5.26
CA ASP A 371 -7.93 -13.13 6.17
C ASP A 371 -9.06 -12.81 7.14
N GLU A 372 -8.94 -13.27 8.40
CA GLU A 372 -9.71 -12.73 9.49
C GLU A 372 -9.34 -11.24 9.50
N SER A 373 -9.97 -10.47 8.62
CA SER A 373 -10.01 -9.04 8.73
C SER A 373 -10.75 -8.84 10.03
N ASP A 374 -9.98 -8.76 11.11
CA ASP A 374 -10.51 -8.42 12.41
C ASP A 374 -11.48 -7.27 12.19
N GLU A 375 -12.74 -7.54 12.50
CA GLU A 375 -13.86 -6.67 12.30
C GLU A 375 -13.74 -5.51 13.30
N TYR A 376 -12.70 -4.68 13.16
CA TYR A 376 -12.50 -3.47 13.94
C TYR A 376 -13.52 -2.45 13.45
N SER A 377 -14.67 -2.50 14.10
CA SER A 377 -15.86 -1.69 13.85
C SER A 377 -15.72 -0.18 14.19
N SER A 378 -14.48 0.32 14.33
CA SER A 378 -14.19 1.75 14.50
C SER A 378 -12.86 2.13 13.86
N ILE A 379 -12.85 3.19 13.03
CA ILE A 379 -11.62 3.93 12.71
C ILE A 379 -11.26 4.69 13.99
N ASP A 380 -10.51 4.02 14.86
CA ASP A 380 -9.88 4.60 16.03
C ASP A 380 -8.36 4.54 15.80
N GLU A 381 -7.60 5.44 16.42
CA GLU A 381 -6.14 5.50 16.35
C GLU A 381 -5.49 4.14 16.65
N VAL A 382 -6.16 3.35 17.49
CA VAL A 382 -5.83 1.96 17.80
C VAL A 382 -5.76 1.11 16.54
N ALA A 383 -6.85 1.02 15.77
CA ALA A 383 -6.91 0.17 14.58
C ALA A 383 -5.83 0.55 13.55
N MET A 384 -5.55 1.85 13.43
CA MET A 384 -4.51 2.38 12.53
C MET A 384 -3.10 1.93 12.96
N PHE A 385 -2.80 1.99 14.26
CA PHE A 385 -1.54 1.46 14.79
C PHE A 385 -1.44 -0.06 14.63
N TYR A 386 -2.55 -0.79 14.79
CA TYR A 386 -2.57 -2.24 14.60
C TYR A 386 -2.25 -2.64 13.15
N GLU A 387 -2.87 -1.98 12.18
CA GLU A 387 -2.53 -2.19 10.76
C GLU A 387 -1.05 -1.85 10.50
N TRP A 388 -0.60 -0.69 10.99
CA TRP A 388 0.78 -0.23 10.82
C TRP A 388 1.81 -1.21 11.38
N LYS A 389 1.64 -1.66 12.63
CA LYS A 389 2.59 -2.57 13.28
C LYS A 389 2.63 -3.92 12.56
N ASP A 390 1.52 -4.37 11.99
CA ASP A 390 1.44 -5.66 11.29
C ASP A 390 2.16 -5.58 9.94
N ASP A 391 2.00 -4.47 9.21
CA ASP A 391 2.77 -4.22 7.99
C ASP A 391 4.28 -4.10 8.29
N VAL A 392 4.69 -3.41 9.37
CA VAL A 392 6.10 -3.31 9.76
C VAL A 392 6.65 -4.67 10.21
N LYS A 393 5.87 -5.44 10.98
CA LYS A 393 6.23 -6.81 11.38
C LYS A 393 6.46 -7.69 10.16
N GLU A 394 5.51 -7.72 9.23
CA GLU A 394 5.62 -8.46 7.98
C GLU A 394 6.81 -7.98 7.14
N PHE A 395 7.07 -6.68 7.08
CA PHE A 395 8.18 -6.13 6.33
C PHE A 395 9.55 -6.51 6.89
N THR A 396 9.72 -6.48 8.21
CA THR A 396 11.03 -6.67 8.85
C THR A 396 11.50 -8.13 8.84
N THR A 397 10.60 -9.09 8.64
CA THR A 397 10.97 -10.50 8.41
C THR A 397 11.48 -10.73 6.98
N ARG A 398 11.28 -9.78 6.06
CA ARG A 398 11.76 -9.87 4.68
C ARG A 398 13.20 -9.38 4.55
N SER A 399 13.96 -10.07 3.71
CA SER A 399 15.35 -9.75 3.42
C SER A 399 15.51 -8.52 2.53
N ILE A 400 16.48 -7.67 2.86
CA ILE A 400 16.91 -6.52 2.07
C ILE A 400 18.43 -6.52 1.88
N SER A 401 18.90 -6.23 0.66
CA SER A 401 20.32 -6.34 0.31
C SER A 401 21.17 -5.18 0.84
N LYS A 402 20.58 -3.99 1.02
CA LYS A 402 21.26 -2.79 1.52
C LYS A 402 20.47 -2.22 2.69
N ALA A 403 21.14 -2.02 3.82
CA ALA A 403 20.51 -1.49 5.03
C ALA A 403 19.92 -0.09 4.82
N GLU A 404 20.57 0.73 3.99
CA GLU A 404 20.12 2.08 3.64
C GLU A 404 18.80 2.11 2.87
N ASP A 405 18.44 1.01 2.20
CA ASP A 405 17.22 0.92 1.40
C ASP A 405 15.98 0.60 2.25
N ARG A 406 16.15 0.37 3.55
CA ARG A 406 15.07 -0.19 4.36
C ARG A 406 13.87 0.74 4.55
N LEU A 407 14.11 2.01 4.86
CA LEU A 407 13.03 3.01 4.92
C LEU A 407 12.48 3.33 3.52
N PRO A 408 13.33 3.59 2.49
CA PRO A 408 12.84 3.74 1.12
C PRO A 408 11.96 2.59 0.61
N ALA A 409 12.29 1.34 0.94
CA ALA A 409 11.50 0.18 0.55
C ALA A 409 10.14 0.07 1.25
N PHE A 410 9.94 0.83 2.35
CA PHE A 410 8.66 0.92 3.07
C PHE A 410 7.94 2.27 2.84
N ALA A 411 8.60 3.24 2.20
CA ALA A 411 8.15 4.62 2.02
C ALA A 411 6.76 4.71 1.38
N ALA A 412 6.50 3.83 0.43
CA ALA A 412 5.22 3.73 -0.28
C ALA A 412 4.05 3.38 0.64
N ILE A 413 4.27 2.42 1.55
CA ILE A 413 3.28 2.02 2.55
C ILE A 413 3.07 3.20 3.50
N ALA A 414 4.16 3.83 3.99
CA ALA A 414 4.06 5.04 4.81
C ALA A 414 3.24 6.17 4.15
N ALA A 415 3.53 6.50 2.89
CA ALA A 415 2.79 7.51 2.15
C ALA A 415 1.31 7.16 1.98
N ASN A 416 0.99 5.87 1.75
CA ASN A 416 -0.38 5.39 1.68
C ASN A 416 -1.12 5.57 3.01
N TYR A 417 -0.48 5.28 4.15
CA TYR A 417 -1.07 5.55 5.46
C TYR A 417 -1.32 7.04 5.67
N ALA A 418 -0.33 7.90 5.38
CA ALA A 418 -0.47 9.36 5.48
C ALA A 418 -1.72 9.85 4.76
N LYS A 419 -1.89 9.40 3.51
CA LYS A 419 -3.00 9.76 2.65
C LYS A 419 -4.34 9.17 3.10
N ARG A 420 -4.39 7.87 3.39
CA ARG A 420 -5.62 7.16 3.80
C ARG A 420 -6.18 7.71 5.11
N TYR A 421 -5.29 8.08 6.02
CA TYR A 421 -5.63 8.53 7.36
C TYR A 421 -5.55 10.04 7.55
N ASN A 422 -5.23 10.78 6.50
CA ASN A 422 -5.07 12.24 6.52
C ASN A 422 -4.10 12.69 7.64
N ILE A 423 -2.99 11.98 7.77
CA ILE A 423 -1.87 12.29 8.67
C ILE A 423 -0.85 13.08 7.86
N ASP A 424 -0.38 14.19 8.41
CA ASP A 424 0.65 15.02 7.76
C ASP A 424 1.96 14.23 7.65
N SER A 425 2.62 14.31 6.50
CA SER A 425 3.87 13.58 6.25
C SER A 425 4.99 13.99 7.19
N SER A 426 4.97 15.22 7.73
CA SER A 426 5.90 15.69 8.77
C SER A 426 5.80 14.92 10.09
N GLN A 427 4.70 14.19 10.32
CA GLN A 427 4.55 13.33 11.49
C GLN A 427 5.24 11.97 11.35
N TYR A 428 5.72 11.63 10.16
CA TYR A 428 6.52 10.43 9.94
C TYR A 428 7.97 10.68 10.37
N VAL A 429 8.41 9.97 11.41
CA VAL A 429 9.71 10.14 12.05
C VAL A 429 10.46 8.82 12.03
N ALA A 430 11.34 8.66 11.03
CA ALA A 430 12.22 7.52 10.86
C ALA A 430 11.49 6.16 11.01
N GLY A 431 10.44 5.89 10.23
CA GLY A 431 9.71 4.61 10.33
C GLY A 431 8.62 4.56 11.42
N LEU A 432 8.45 5.59 12.23
CA LEU A 432 7.36 5.68 13.21
C LEU A 432 6.48 6.90 12.93
N TRP A 433 5.28 6.92 13.49
CA TRP A 433 4.36 8.05 13.41
C TRP A 433 4.28 8.75 14.75
N LEU A 434 4.44 10.09 14.80
CA LEU A 434 4.34 10.86 16.04
C LEU A 434 3.04 10.63 16.82
N PRO A 435 1.84 10.51 16.20
CA PRO A 435 0.63 10.16 16.91
C PRO A 435 0.68 8.82 17.68
N TRP A 436 1.47 7.86 17.19
CA TRP A 436 1.54 6.50 17.73
C TRP A 436 2.95 6.11 18.17
N ILE A 437 3.81 7.09 18.43
CA ILE A 437 5.21 6.81 18.69
C ILE A 437 5.40 6.12 20.05
N ALA A 438 4.53 6.37 21.04
CA ALA A 438 4.61 5.70 22.33
C ALA A 438 4.44 4.17 22.20
N PRO A 439 3.36 3.63 21.60
CA PRO A 439 3.31 2.21 21.26
C PRO A 439 4.36 1.82 20.21
N GLY A 440 4.70 2.72 19.30
CA GLY A 440 5.74 2.53 18.29
C GLY A 440 7.11 2.18 18.88
N LEU A 441 7.49 2.76 20.02
CA LEU A 441 8.75 2.48 20.72
C LEU A 441 8.83 1.07 21.34
N LEU A 442 7.71 0.35 21.47
CA LEU A 442 7.63 -0.95 22.14
C LEU A 442 7.97 -2.15 21.24
N TRP A 443 8.52 -1.91 20.05
CA TRP A 443 9.00 -3.00 19.21
C TRP A 443 10.12 -3.78 19.92
N TYR A 444 10.26 -5.07 19.64
CA TYR A 444 11.37 -5.91 20.08
C TYR A 444 11.77 -6.90 18.98
N VAL A 445 13.03 -7.33 18.98
CA VAL A 445 13.52 -8.38 18.06
C VAL A 445 12.93 -9.73 18.48
N GLN A 446 12.27 -10.44 17.55
CA GLN A 446 11.59 -11.72 17.86
C GLN A 446 12.55 -12.78 18.36
N GLU A 447 13.56 -13.10 17.54
CA GLU A 447 14.61 -14.05 17.84
C GLU A 447 15.96 -13.46 17.41
N LEU A 448 16.88 -13.29 18.37
CA LEU A 448 18.22 -12.74 18.11
C LEU A 448 19.09 -13.66 17.25
N ASN A 449 18.85 -14.97 17.36
CA ASN A 449 19.61 -16.00 16.65
C ASN A 449 19.15 -16.23 15.21
N ASP A 450 18.06 -15.58 14.78
CA ASP A 450 17.58 -15.70 13.41
C ASP A 450 18.57 -15.14 12.41
N LYS A 451 18.53 -15.68 11.19
CA LYS A 451 19.33 -15.17 10.08
C LYS A 451 18.98 -13.68 9.88
N PRO A 452 19.96 -12.76 9.86
CA PRO A 452 19.69 -11.35 9.66
C PRO A 452 18.97 -11.10 8.33
N THR A 453 17.84 -10.40 8.40
CA THR A 453 17.06 -9.96 7.24
C THR A 453 17.58 -8.63 6.70
N CYS A 454 18.33 -7.88 7.50
CA CYS A 454 18.99 -6.65 7.10
C CYS A 454 20.49 -6.68 7.47
N PRO A 455 21.39 -6.29 6.56
CA PRO A 455 22.81 -6.14 6.88
C PRO A 455 23.02 -4.99 7.89
N ALA A 456 24.20 -4.97 8.51
CA ALA A 456 24.58 -3.85 9.37
C ALA A 456 24.84 -2.59 8.51
N LEU A 457 24.59 -1.41 9.08
CA LEU A 457 24.97 -0.16 8.45
C LEU A 457 26.51 -0.07 8.28
N PRO A 458 27.00 0.57 7.20
CA PRO A 458 28.43 0.79 7.01
C PRO A 458 29.07 1.60 8.15
N PRO A 459 30.36 1.36 8.48
CA PRO A 459 31.09 2.18 9.44
C PRO A 459 31.11 3.66 8.99
N GLY A 460 30.54 4.57 9.80
CA GLY A 460 30.44 6.00 9.48
C GLY A 460 29.02 6.58 9.48
N GLN A 461 27.98 5.74 9.55
CA GLN A 461 26.58 6.17 9.68
C GLN A 461 26.06 6.15 11.12
N SER A 462 26.92 6.52 12.09
CA SER A 462 26.64 6.49 13.53
C SER A 462 25.54 7.45 14.02
N GLY A 463 24.90 8.20 13.12
CA GLY A 463 23.84 9.16 13.44
C GLY A 463 22.41 8.61 13.31
N SER A 464 22.23 7.42 12.72
CA SER A 464 20.89 6.86 12.50
C SER A 464 20.16 6.57 13.81
N PRO A 465 18.85 6.86 13.90
CA PRO A 465 18.19 6.88 15.19
C PRO A 465 17.94 5.49 15.78
N THR A 466 18.46 5.23 16.99
CA THR A 466 18.44 3.89 17.60
C THR A 466 17.06 3.47 18.10
N TRP A 467 16.16 4.42 18.33
CA TRP A 467 14.78 4.17 18.74
C TRP A 467 13.89 3.66 17.59
N SER A 468 14.34 3.79 16.34
CA SER A 468 13.59 3.33 15.18
C SER A 468 13.89 1.87 14.82
N TRP A 469 12.85 1.15 14.41
CA TRP A 469 12.94 -0.25 14.00
C TRP A 469 13.79 -0.49 12.75
N HIS A 470 14.04 0.52 11.91
CA HIS A 470 14.78 0.32 10.66
C HIS A 470 16.23 -0.18 10.86
N LEU A 471 16.76 -0.07 12.09
CA LEU A 471 18.08 -0.60 12.45
C LEU A 471 18.06 -2.06 12.94
N ALA A 472 16.88 -2.65 13.19
CA ALA A 472 16.76 -4.01 13.74
C ALA A 472 17.23 -5.07 12.74
N ARG A 473 18.17 -5.95 13.09
CA ARG A 473 18.80 -6.82 12.08
C ARG A 473 17.95 -8.01 11.61
N SER A 474 16.88 -8.32 12.32
CA SER A 474 15.94 -9.41 12.05
C SER A 474 14.49 -8.94 12.26
N GLY A 475 13.53 -9.86 12.10
CA GLY A 475 12.11 -9.58 12.29
C GLY A 475 11.80 -9.04 13.68
N ILE A 476 10.95 -8.00 13.73
CA ILE A 476 10.51 -7.40 14.99
C ILE A 476 9.05 -7.73 15.28
N SER A 477 8.65 -7.54 16.52
CA SER A 477 7.26 -7.68 16.95
C SER A 477 6.92 -6.71 18.08
N TRP A 478 5.66 -6.72 18.48
CA TRP A 478 5.13 -5.95 19.60
C TRP A 478 4.43 -6.90 20.57
N SER A 479 4.28 -6.47 21.82
CA SER A 479 3.38 -7.15 22.76
C SER A 479 1.92 -6.87 22.38
N ASN A 480 0.98 -7.67 22.90
CA ASN A 480 -0.44 -7.39 22.72
C ASN A 480 -0.85 -6.14 23.51
N ILE A 481 -1.04 -5.03 22.79
CA ILE A 481 -1.44 -3.74 23.36
C ILE A 481 -2.97 -3.71 23.49
N SER A 482 -3.53 -4.36 24.50
CA SER A 482 -4.97 -4.28 24.74
C SER A 482 -5.36 -2.83 25.08
N TYR A 483 -6.18 -2.18 24.25
CA TYR A 483 -6.83 -0.91 24.57
C TYR A 483 -8.13 -1.22 25.31
N GLN A 484 -8.05 -1.42 26.63
CA GLN A 484 -9.24 -1.64 27.47
C GLN A 484 -9.85 -0.28 27.84
N GLY A 485 -10.79 0.19 27.02
CA GLY A 485 -11.52 1.45 27.25
C GLY A 485 -10.66 2.70 27.03
N HIS A 486 -11.31 3.87 27.11
CA HIS A 486 -10.78 5.21 26.78
C HIS A 486 -9.57 5.70 27.61
N ILE A 487 -8.84 4.83 28.33
CA ILE A 487 -7.69 5.22 29.15
C ILE A 487 -6.42 4.98 28.36
N ASN A 488 -5.70 6.05 28.05
CA ASN A 488 -4.36 5.99 27.46
C ASN A 488 -3.39 5.27 28.43
N PRO A 489 -2.83 4.09 28.07
CA PRO A 489 -1.98 3.30 28.96
C PRO A 489 -0.51 3.75 28.96
N PHE A 490 -0.14 4.72 28.12
CA PHE A 490 1.22 5.22 27.95
C PHE A 490 1.54 6.32 28.98
N GLU A 491 2.75 6.29 29.55
CA GLU A 491 3.19 7.18 30.63
C GLU A 491 4.38 8.07 30.24
N ILE A 492 4.61 8.28 28.93
CA ILE A 492 5.68 9.13 28.41
C ILE A 492 5.11 10.35 27.68
N ASP A 493 5.81 11.47 27.77
CA ASP A 493 5.56 12.67 26.97
C ASP A 493 6.69 12.86 25.97
N ILE A 494 6.36 13.30 24.76
CA ILE A 494 7.33 13.48 23.67
C ILE A 494 7.30 14.95 23.27
N PRO A 495 8.06 15.80 23.98
CA PRO A 495 8.06 17.24 23.72
C PRO A 495 8.70 17.63 22.40
N ASP A 496 9.60 16.81 21.84
CA ASP A 496 10.31 17.14 20.62
C ASP A 496 10.85 15.89 19.92
N CYS A 497 10.83 15.90 18.58
CA CYS A 497 11.42 14.87 17.74
C CYS A 497 11.99 15.52 16.49
N HIS A 498 13.26 15.25 16.22
CA HIS A 498 13.97 15.78 15.07
C HIS A 498 14.49 14.64 14.21
N VAL A 499 14.27 14.72 12.90
CA VAL A 499 14.79 13.79 11.91
C VAL A 499 15.39 14.58 10.75
N GLU A 500 16.64 14.29 10.41
CA GLU A 500 17.33 14.84 9.24
C GLU A 500 17.36 13.76 8.15
N LEU A 501 16.68 14.01 7.03
CA LEU A 501 16.69 13.14 5.86
C LEU A 501 17.98 13.31 5.04
N TRP A 502 18.37 12.26 4.34
CA TRP A 502 19.48 12.31 3.39
C TRP A 502 19.14 13.18 2.16
N ASP A 503 17.90 13.08 1.69
CA ASP A 503 17.30 13.95 0.68
C ASP A 503 15.99 14.52 1.24
N LYS A 504 15.91 15.85 1.31
CA LYS A 504 14.73 16.56 1.85
C LYS A 504 13.50 16.45 0.95
N ASN A 505 13.67 16.07 -0.31
CA ASN A 505 12.57 15.89 -1.25
C ASN A 505 11.92 14.49 -1.16
N VAL A 506 12.50 13.59 -0.36
CA VAL A 506 12.02 12.21 -0.21
C VAL A 506 11.50 12.02 1.22
N GLU A 507 10.27 12.47 1.47
CA GLU A 507 9.65 12.62 2.81
C GLU A 507 9.73 11.35 3.70
N TYR A 508 9.60 10.16 3.10
CA TYR A 508 9.62 8.87 3.80
C TYR A 508 10.94 8.11 3.62
N GLY A 509 11.95 8.79 3.10
CA GLY A 509 13.20 8.20 2.63
C GLY A 509 14.23 7.93 3.71
N ARG A 510 15.49 7.91 3.28
CA ARG A 510 16.64 7.59 4.14
C ARG A 510 16.84 8.67 5.20
N VAL A 511 17.10 8.23 6.43
CA VAL A 511 17.39 9.11 7.56
C VAL A 511 18.90 9.20 7.77
N ARG A 512 19.41 10.43 7.88
CA ARG A 512 20.80 10.73 8.20
C ARG A 512 21.03 10.75 9.71
N LYS A 513 20.13 11.43 10.42
CA LYS A 513 20.18 11.63 11.88
C LYS A 513 18.78 11.69 12.46
N GLY A 514 18.63 11.29 13.71
CA GLY A 514 17.42 11.56 14.46
C GLY A 514 17.70 11.75 15.95
N SER A 515 16.83 12.50 16.61
CA SER A 515 16.80 12.61 18.06
C SER A 515 15.35 12.67 18.54
N LEU A 516 15.08 11.95 19.62
CA LEU A 516 13.76 11.90 20.25
C LEU A 516 13.89 12.35 21.69
N LYS A 517 13.31 13.50 22.01
CA LYS A 517 13.25 14.00 23.38
C LYS A 517 12.05 13.36 24.06
N VAL A 518 12.30 12.67 25.18
CA VAL A 518 11.26 11.96 25.93
C VAL A 518 11.29 12.39 27.39
N VAL A 519 10.12 12.59 27.97
CA VAL A 519 9.92 12.76 29.41
C VAL A 519 9.18 11.55 29.94
N GLY A 520 9.80 10.81 30.86
CA GLY A 520 9.23 9.58 31.39
C GLY A 520 9.99 9.06 32.60
N ALA A 521 9.42 8.05 33.27
CA ALA A 521 10.06 7.45 34.43
C ALA A 521 11.29 6.63 34.00
N LEU A 522 12.47 7.04 34.49
CA LEU A 522 13.75 6.44 34.14
C LEU A 522 14.36 5.73 35.36
N LEU A 523 14.67 4.45 35.22
CA LEU A 523 15.26 3.62 36.26
C LEU A 523 16.66 3.16 35.86
N LYS A 524 17.68 3.55 36.61
CA LYS A 524 19.04 3.01 36.44
C LYS A 524 19.09 1.57 36.94
N ILE A 525 19.61 0.66 36.12
CA ILE A 525 19.78 -0.76 36.44
C ILE A 525 21.21 -1.22 36.19
N PHE A 526 21.58 -2.33 36.83
CA PHE A 526 22.79 -3.09 36.57
C PHE A 526 22.42 -4.54 36.28
N MET A 527 23.27 -5.27 35.57
CA MET A 527 23.03 -6.67 35.24
C MET A 527 23.88 -7.57 36.15
N PHE A 528 23.23 -8.47 36.88
CA PHE A 528 23.88 -9.55 37.61
C PHE A 528 23.54 -10.88 36.94
N GLY A 529 24.41 -11.33 36.02
CA GLY A 529 24.04 -12.37 35.05
C GLY A 529 22.88 -11.89 34.18
N ASN A 530 21.80 -12.67 34.12
CA ASN A 530 20.57 -12.30 33.41
C ASN A 530 19.55 -11.56 34.29
N CYS A 531 19.90 -11.23 35.54
CA CYS A 531 19.01 -10.57 36.49
C CYS A 531 19.26 -9.05 36.53
N PRO A 532 18.28 -8.22 36.14
CA PRO A 532 18.39 -6.77 36.29
C PRO A 532 18.18 -6.38 37.77
N ILE A 533 19.09 -5.56 38.29
CA ILE A 533 19.06 -5.08 39.68
C ILE A 533 19.06 -3.55 39.72
N HIS A 534 18.38 -2.99 40.72
CA HIS A 534 18.37 -1.55 41.01
C HIS A 534 18.92 -1.31 42.42
N VAL A 535 19.78 -0.31 42.56
CA VAL A 535 20.31 0.10 43.86
C VAL A 535 19.47 1.25 44.40
N ILE A 536 18.74 1.01 45.49
CA ILE A 536 17.92 2.03 46.15
C ILE A 536 18.79 2.98 46.99
N PRO A 537 18.31 4.18 47.37
CA PRO A 537 19.14 5.20 48.03
C PRO A 537 19.82 4.79 49.34
N ASN A 538 19.31 3.76 50.03
CA ASN A 538 19.93 3.22 51.25
C ASN A 538 21.12 2.25 50.97
N GLY A 539 21.49 2.05 49.70
CA GLY A 539 22.59 1.19 49.27
C GLY A 539 22.21 -0.29 49.04
N SER A 540 20.96 -0.69 49.29
CA SER A 540 20.52 -2.07 49.04
C SER A 540 20.23 -2.29 47.55
N ALA A 541 20.59 -3.47 47.04
CA ALA A 541 20.22 -3.89 45.68
C ALA A 541 18.92 -4.71 45.72
N ILE A 542 17.98 -4.38 44.84
CA ILE A 542 16.75 -5.13 44.64
C ILE A 542 16.71 -5.70 43.22
N SER A 543 16.16 -6.91 43.07
CA SER A 543 15.85 -7.45 41.74
C SER A 543 14.66 -6.71 41.14
N VAL A 544 14.79 -6.32 39.87
CA VAL A 544 13.72 -5.71 39.09
C VAL A 544 13.00 -6.84 38.36
N PRO A 545 11.68 -7.04 38.53
CA PRO A 545 10.95 -8.18 37.99
C PRO A 545 10.60 -7.99 36.50
N ILE A 546 11.61 -7.77 35.67
CA ILE A 546 11.48 -7.56 34.22
C ILE A 546 12.35 -8.56 33.46
N GLN A 547 11.91 -8.93 32.26
CA GLN A 547 12.70 -9.64 31.27
C GLN A 547 13.14 -8.65 30.18
N ILE A 548 14.40 -8.76 29.75
CA ILE A 548 14.98 -7.89 28.73
C ILE A 548 15.19 -8.68 27.45
N LYS A 549 14.72 -8.12 26.33
CA LYS A 549 15.06 -8.55 24.97
C LYS A 549 16.02 -7.53 24.36
N TRP A 550 17.21 -7.98 23.99
CA TRP A 550 18.24 -7.11 23.43
C TRP A 550 18.01 -6.87 21.93
N ASP A 551 18.37 -5.70 21.43
CA ASP A 551 18.26 -5.38 20.00
C ASP A 551 19.41 -6.00 19.17
N LYS A 552 20.49 -6.44 19.82
CA LYS A 552 21.67 -7.07 19.21
C LYS A 552 22.46 -7.92 20.21
N ASP A 553 23.28 -8.83 19.70
CA ASP A 553 24.23 -9.59 20.51
C ASP A 553 25.38 -8.73 21.07
N GLY A 554 26.02 -9.23 22.13
CA GLY A 554 27.24 -8.64 22.68
C GLY A 554 27.01 -7.39 23.55
N VAL A 555 25.81 -7.21 24.10
CA VAL A 555 25.58 -6.17 25.12
C VAL A 555 26.43 -6.49 26.34
N THR A 556 27.28 -5.54 26.73
CA THR A 556 28.23 -5.70 27.85
C THR A 556 27.53 -5.39 29.16
N TYR A 557 27.47 -6.39 30.04
CA TYR A 557 26.83 -6.30 31.36
C TYR A 557 27.53 -5.33 32.33
N GLU A 558 28.72 -4.85 31.97
CA GLU A 558 29.52 -3.90 32.76
C GLU A 558 29.08 -2.45 32.59
N LYS A 559 28.20 -2.17 31.61
CA LYS A 559 27.75 -0.80 31.33
C LYS A 559 26.57 -0.38 32.20
N GLU A 560 26.48 0.92 32.43
CA GLU A 560 25.30 1.51 33.08
C GLU A 560 24.11 1.48 32.12
N LEU A 561 23.04 0.83 32.54
CA LEU A 561 21.82 0.69 31.75
C LEU A 561 20.67 1.42 32.43
N TYR A 562 19.73 1.88 31.61
CA TYR A 562 18.58 2.65 32.07
C TYR A 562 17.32 2.09 31.42
N CYS A 563 16.30 1.81 32.21
CA CYS A 563 15.00 1.42 31.71
C CYS A 563 14.08 2.64 31.69
N LEU A 564 13.54 2.97 30.52
CA LEU A 564 12.49 3.98 30.37
C LEU A 564 11.14 3.27 30.34
N LYS A 565 10.30 3.56 31.33
CA LYS A 565 8.91 3.06 31.38
C LYS A 565 8.08 3.78 30.32
N VAL A 566 7.50 3.02 29.38
CA VAL A 566 6.65 3.53 28.30
C VAL A 566 5.17 3.30 28.59
N ARG A 567 4.82 2.11 29.08
CA ARG A 567 3.43 1.71 29.35
C ARG A 567 3.31 0.98 30.69
N LYS A 568 2.15 1.09 31.33
CA LYS A 568 1.79 0.24 32.48
C LYS A 568 1.11 -1.05 32.01
N VAL A 569 1.58 -2.20 32.47
CA VAL A 569 0.94 -3.50 32.21
C VAL A 569 0.44 -4.09 33.53
N GLY A 570 -0.89 -4.17 33.67
CA GLY A 570 -1.52 -4.64 34.91
C GLY A 570 -1.23 -3.75 36.13
N LEU A 571 -1.21 -4.34 37.33
CA LEU A 571 -1.10 -3.60 38.59
C LEU A 571 0.35 -3.26 39.01
N PHE A 572 1.38 -3.94 38.50
CA PHE A 572 2.68 -3.95 39.21
C PHE A 572 3.97 -3.82 38.40
N VAL A 573 4.00 -4.08 37.07
CA VAL A 573 5.27 -4.02 36.33
C VAL A 573 5.10 -3.30 34.98
N PRO A 574 6.01 -2.36 34.64
CA PRO A 574 5.95 -1.64 33.38
C PRO A 574 6.50 -2.43 32.20
N GLU A 575 6.20 -1.91 31.03
CA GLU A 575 6.80 -2.26 29.76
C GLU A 575 7.48 -1.02 29.18
N GLY A 576 8.60 -1.21 28.47
CA GLY A 576 9.35 -0.09 27.92
C GLY A 576 10.64 -0.47 27.23
N ILE A 577 11.57 0.48 27.15
CA ILE A 577 12.83 0.34 26.42
C ILE A 577 14.03 0.40 27.35
N VAL A 578 15.09 -0.31 26.98
CA VAL A 578 16.39 -0.31 27.64
C VAL A 578 17.34 0.59 26.88
N LEU A 579 18.05 1.44 27.62
CA LEU A 579 18.88 2.53 27.13
C LEU A 579 20.30 2.43 27.70
N GLU A 580 21.28 2.79 26.87
CA GLU A 580 22.68 3.00 27.25
C GLU A 580 23.00 4.50 27.15
N THR A 581 23.65 5.08 28.16
CA THR A 581 24.06 6.50 28.11
C THR A 581 25.27 6.70 27.19
N THR A 582 25.23 7.74 26.37
CA THR A 582 26.37 8.18 25.55
C THR A 582 27.09 9.38 26.17
N GLY A 583 26.58 9.91 27.29
CA GLY A 583 27.06 11.10 27.98
C GLY A 583 25.93 12.06 28.33
N GLY A 584 25.91 12.55 29.57
CA GLY A 584 24.86 13.46 30.04
C GLY A 584 23.47 12.82 29.98
N ASN A 585 22.48 13.56 29.45
CA ASN A 585 21.10 13.10 29.28
C ASN A 585 20.83 12.53 27.87
N VAL A 586 21.88 12.09 27.17
CA VAL A 586 21.79 11.49 25.84
C VAL A 586 21.96 9.98 25.93
N PHE A 587 21.07 9.25 25.25
CA PHE A 587 20.95 7.81 25.33
C PHE A 587 20.81 7.19 23.95
N ARG A 588 21.12 5.90 23.86
CA ARG A 588 20.80 5.05 22.72
C ARG A 588 19.99 3.86 23.18
N ARG A 589 19.02 3.45 22.39
CA ARG A 589 18.25 2.23 22.62
C ARG A 589 19.14 1.00 22.39
N VAL A 590 19.04 0.04 23.31
CA VAL A 590 19.77 -1.24 23.25
C VAL A 590 18.86 -2.45 23.45
N GLY A 591 17.60 -2.24 23.82
CA GLY A 591 16.65 -3.33 23.97
C GLY A 591 15.26 -2.87 24.40
N TYR A 592 14.44 -3.85 24.70
CA TYR A 592 13.07 -3.74 25.18
C TYR A 592 12.93 -4.56 26.47
N PHE A 593 12.05 -4.14 27.38
CA PHE A 593 11.75 -4.92 28.57
C PHE A 593 10.24 -5.06 28.82
N HIS A 594 9.87 -6.18 29.42
CA HIS A 594 8.49 -6.49 29.78
C HIS A 594 8.41 -7.15 31.16
N PRO A 595 7.22 -7.24 31.76
CA PRO A 595 7.02 -7.95 33.01
C PRO A 595 7.46 -9.41 32.97
N ASP A 596 8.11 -9.87 34.03
CA ASP A 596 8.35 -11.30 34.24
C ASP A 596 7.05 -11.99 34.69
N ASN A 597 6.48 -12.83 33.82
CA ASN A 597 5.20 -13.51 34.06
C ASN A 597 5.29 -14.65 35.07
N GLN A 598 6.48 -15.00 35.59
CA GLN A 598 6.68 -16.11 36.53
C GLN A 598 6.33 -15.79 38.00
N GLY A 599 5.29 -14.99 38.26
CA GLY A 599 4.70 -14.87 39.60
C GLY A 599 5.53 -14.09 40.63
N GLY A 600 6.40 -13.19 40.19
CA GLY A 600 7.13 -12.29 41.08
C GLY A 600 6.18 -11.48 41.98
N ARG A 601 6.44 -11.47 43.30
CA ARG A 601 5.67 -10.63 44.22
C ARG A 601 5.77 -9.17 43.77
N PRO A 602 4.66 -8.40 43.81
CA PRO A 602 4.71 -6.98 43.49
C PRO A 602 5.75 -6.29 44.35
N LEU A 603 6.56 -5.44 43.73
CA LEU A 603 7.54 -4.64 44.45
C LEU A 603 6.82 -3.85 45.54
N SER A 604 7.27 -3.98 46.79
CA SER A 604 6.70 -3.27 47.94
C SER A 604 6.93 -1.76 47.89
N HIS A 605 7.83 -1.31 47.01
CA HIS A 605 8.22 0.09 46.85
C HIS A 605 8.05 0.55 45.39
N PRO A 606 7.45 1.72 45.15
CA PRO A 606 7.38 2.30 43.82
C PRO A 606 8.77 2.78 43.40
N ILE A 607 9.42 2.05 42.51
CA ILE A 607 10.77 2.39 42.00
C ILE A 607 10.74 3.26 40.75
N TRP A 608 9.59 3.38 40.09
CA TRP A 608 9.39 4.13 38.85
C TRP A 608 8.84 5.53 39.10
N LEU A 609 9.44 6.28 40.03
CA LEU A 609 8.95 7.60 40.43
C LEU A 609 9.67 8.77 39.73
N ASN A 610 10.92 8.55 39.30
CA ASN A 610 11.76 9.62 38.81
C ASN A 610 11.51 9.89 37.32
N ARG A 611 10.66 10.89 37.01
CA ARG A 611 10.48 11.38 35.64
C ARG A 611 11.65 12.28 35.25
N GLN A 612 12.33 11.95 34.16
CA GLN A 612 13.44 12.72 33.62
C GLN A 612 13.21 13.09 32.17
N SER A 613 13.72 14.24 31.74
CA SER A 613 13.80 14.59 30.32
C SER A 613 15.12 14.09 29.77
N ILE A 614 15.05 13.19 28.80
CA ILE A 614 16.18 12.59 28.12
C ILE A 614 16.08 12.79 26.60
N SER A 615 17.21 12.65 25.91
CA SER A 615 17.25 12.59 24.45
C SER A 615 17.74 11.21 24.03
N ILE A 616 17.01 10.54 23.16
CA ILE A 616 17.41 9.27 22.56
C ILE A 616 17.88 9.57 21.14
N GLU A 617 19.14 9.25 20.85
CA GLU A 617 19.70 9.35 19.50
C GLU A 617 19.36 8.11 18.70
#